data_AF-A0A9D7FK62-F1
#
_entry.id   AF-A0A9D7FK62-F1
#
_cell.length_a   1.000
_cell.length_b   1.000
_cell.length_c   1.000
_cell.angle_alpha   90.00
_cell.angle_beta   90.00
_cell.angle_gamma   90.00
#
_symmetry.space_group_name_H-M   'P 1'
#
loop_
_entity.id
_entity.type
_entity.pdbx_description
1 polymer ?
#
loop_
_entity_poly.entity_id
_entity_poly.type
_entity_poly.pdbx_seq_one_letter_code
_entity_poly.pdbx_strand_id
1 'polypeptide(L)'
;MNISDLTDKTYTAIIEEAEKFDEILSEQFALVAGQCSDEKDFINQAMDLAKGMLTYDEDEIDELFEGEAPPVVEIHHTLKRILENIENLQS
;
A
#
# COMPACT_ATOMS: atom_id res chain seq x y z
N MET A 1 -9.56 7.90 -8.61
CA MET A 1 -8.55 8.25 -9.65
C MET A 1 -7.88 6.98 -10.15
N ASN A 2 -7.03 7.02 -11.18
CA ASN A 2 -6.22 5.86 -11.58
C ASN A 2 -4.79 5.99 -11.05
N ILE A 3 -4.08 4.87 -10.88
CA ILE A 3 -2.65 4.91 -10.54
C ILE A 3 -1.80 5.64 -11.60
N SER A 4 -2.29 5.70 -12.84
CA SER A 4 -1.68 6.49 -13.93
C SER A 4 -1.80 8.00 -13.76
N ASP A 5 -2.65 8.47 -12.85
CA ASP A 5 -2.83 9.89 -12.56
C ASP A 5 -1.87 10.38 -11.46
N LEU A 6 -1.15 9.47 -10.80
CA LEU A 6 -0.18 9.78 -9.76
C LEU A 6 1.08 10.41 -10.35
N THR A 7 1.71 11.32 -9.60
CA THR A 7 3.10 11.71 -9.88
C THR A 7 4.03 10.51 -9.77
N ASP A 8 5.11 10.50 -10.56
CA ASP A 8 6.14 9.46 -10.50
C ASP A 8 6.65 9.22 -9.07
N LYS A 9 6.77 10.30 -8.27
CA LYS A 9 7.20 10.21 -6.87
C LYS A 9 6.22 9.40 -6.03
N THR A 10 4.93 9.68 -6.15
CA THR A 10 3.89 8.99 -5.38
C THR A 10 3.69 7.56 -5.86
N TYR A 11 3.74 7.33 -7.17
CA TYR A 11 3.74 5.98 -7.75
C TYR A 11 4.90 5.14 -7.20
N THR A 12 6.14 5.64 -7.30
CA THR A 12 7.33 4.91 -6.83
C THR A 12 7.31 4.68 -5.31
N ALA A 13 6.85 5.67 -4.54
CA ALA A 13 6.81 5.59 -3.08
C ALA A 13 5.86 4.53 -2.54
N ILE A 14 4.74 4.29 -3.24
CA ILE A 14 3.62 3.48 -2.73
C ILE A 14 3.37 2.27 -3.64
N ILE A 15 2.97 2.52 -4.89
CA ILE A 15 2.56 1.45 -5.83
C ILE A 15 3.76 0.58 -6.20
N GLU A 16 4.85 1.17 -6.70
CA GLU A 16 6.01 0.39 -7.13
C GLU A 16 6.68 -0.36 -5.97
N GLU A 17 6.68 0.21 -4.77
CA GLU A 17 7.23 -0.46 -3.58
C GLU A 17 6.38 -1.67 -3.18
N ALA A 18 5.05 -1.56 -3.29
CA ALA A 18 4.15 -2.69 -3.12
C ALA A 18 4.32 -3.74 -4.24
N GLU A 19 4.36 -3.32 -5.52
CA GLU A 19 4.52 -4.20 -6.69
C GLU A 19 5.83 -5.01 -6.64
N LYS A 20 6.92 -4.41 -6.16
CA LYS A 20 8.20 -5.10 -5.98
C LYS A 20 8.14 -6.23 -4.96
N PHE A 21 7.23 -6.13 -4.01
CA PHE A 21 7.03 -7.13 -2.98
C PHE A 21 6.03 -8.19 -3.45
N ASP A 22 4.82 -7.76 -3.79
CA ASP A 22 3.72 -8.65 -4.15
C ASP A 22 2.62 -7.93 -4.97
N GLU A 23 2.09 -8.61 -5.98
CA GLU A 23 1.04 -8.09 -6.86
C GLU A 23 -0.25 -7.79 -6.08
N ILE A 24 -0.71 -8.69 -5.22
CA ILE A 24 -1.94 -8.51 -4.43
C ILE A 24 -1.79 -7.31 -3.50
N LEU A 25 -0.62 -7.15 -2.87
CA LEU A 25 -0.38 -5.96 -2.02
C LEU A 25 -0.52 -4.68 -2.85
N SER A 26 0.03 -4.65 -4.07
CA SER A 26 -0.08 -3.49 -4.95
C SER A 26 -1.52 -3.21 -5.40
N GLU A 27 -2.29 -4.26 -5.65
CA GLU A 27 -3.71 -4.17 -6.02
C GLU A 27 -4.53 -3.50 -4.91
N GLN A 28 -4.23 -3.77 -3.63
CA GLN A 28 -4.91 -3.09 -2.51
C GLN A 28 -4.72 -1.57 -2.57
N PHE A 29 -3.52 -1.09 -2.87
CA PHE A 29 -3.27 0.34 -3.04
C PHE A 29 -3.90 0.90 -4.32
N ALA A 30 -3.90 0.13 -5.42
CA ALA A 30 -4.57 0.54 -6.65
C ALA A 30 -6.09 0.66 -6.48
N LEU A 31 -6.72 -0.22 -5.69
CA LEU A 31 -8.13 -0.15 -5.32
C LEU A 31 -8.43 1.14 -4.53
N VAL A 32 -7.57 1.50 -3.57
CA VAL A 32 -7.69 2.77 -2.83
C VAL A 32 -7.56 3.97 -3.78
N ALA A 33 -6.60 3.96 -4.71
CA ALA A 33 -6.48 5.02 -5.71
C ALA A 33 -7.78 5.20 -6.51
N GLY A 34 -8.44 4.09 -6.88
CA GLY A 34 -9.77 4.09 -7.52
C GLY A 34 -10.82 4.92 -6.79
N GLN A 35 -10.77 4.93 -5.47
CA GLN A 35 -11.74 5.58 -4.58
C GLN A 35 -11.40 7.05 -4.24
N CYS A 36 -10.17 7.49 -4.53
CA CYS A 36 -9.69 8.81 -4.16
C CYS A 36 -10.02 9.89 -5.21
N SER A 37 -10.26 11.12 -4.74
CA SER A 37 -10.56 12.27 -5.61
C SER A 37 -9.32 12.91 -6.23
N ASP A 38 -8.20 12.90 -5.52
CA ASP A 38 -6.92 13.46 -5.94
C ASP A 38 -5.75 12.74 -5.26
N GLU A 39 -4.52 13.06 -5.66
CA GLU A 39 -3.30 12.43 -5.15
C GLU A 39 -3.10 12.65 -3.65
N LYS A 40 -3.54 13.77 -3.10
CA LYS A 40 -3.40 14.04 -1.66
C LYS A 40 -4.35 13.16 -0.84
N ASP A 41 -5.58 13.00 -1.31
CA ASP A 41 -6.54 12.06 -0.75
C ASP A 41 -5.98 10.62 -0.81
N PHE A 42 -5.41 10.22 -1.95
CA PHE A 42 -4.74 8.93 -2.09
C PHE A 42 -3.60 8.73 -1.09
N ILE A 43 -2.68 9.67 -0.94
CA ILE A 43 -1.57 9.56 0.01
C ILE A 43 -2.08 9.34 1.44
N ASN A 44 -3.14 10.04 1.84
CA ASN A 44 -3.74 9.89 3.18
C ASN A 44 -4.40 8.51 3.35
N GLN A 45 -5.23 8.09 2.38
CA GLN A 45 -5.91 6.80 2.46
C GLN A 45 -4.95 5.61 2.34
N ALA A 46 -3.89 5.73 1.54
CA ALA A 46 -2.82 4.73 1.46
C ALA A 46 -2.07 4.60 2.79
N MET A 47 -1.81 5.72 3.47
CA MET A 47 -1.21 5.71 4.81
C MET A 47 -2.12 5.00 5.82
N ASP A 48 -3.43 5.26 5.76
CA ASP A 48 -4.40 4.62 6.66
C ASP A 48 -4.53 3.13 6.37
N LEU A 49 -4.55 2.71 5.10
CA LEU A 49 -4.52 1.31 4.69
C LEU A 49 -3.27 0.61 5.25
N ALA A 50 -2.08 1.18 5.03
CA ALA A 50 -0.83 0.58 5.48
C ALA A 50 -0.77 0.46 7.01
N LYS A 51 -1.27 1.46 7.75
CA LYS A 51 -1.38 1.40 9.22
C LYS A 51 -2.39 0.35 9.68
N GLY A 52 -3.52 0.21 8.98
CA GLY A 52 -4.53 -0.81 9.27
C GLY A 52 -3.98 -2.22 9.05
N MET A 53 -3.33 -2.47 7.92
CA MET A 53 -2.76 -3.78 7.61
C MET A 53 -1.66 -4.20 8.58
N LEU A 54 -0.95 -3.27 9.23
CA LEU A 54 0.02 -3.58 10.29
C LEU A 54 -0.62 -4.17 11.56
N THR A 55 -1.94 -4.08 11.70
CA THR A 55 -2.68 -4.65 12.83
C THR A 55 -3.36 -5.97 12.48
N TYR A 56 -3.26 -6.44 11.24
CA TYR A 56 -3.90 -7.68 10.81
C TYR A 56 -3.23 -8.88 11.47
N ASP A 57 -4.03 -9.88 11.81
CA ASP A 57 -3.52 -11.18 12.22
C ASP A 57 -3.21 -12.10 11.01
N GLU A 58 -2.70 -13.31 11.29
CA GLU A 58 -2.35 -14.27 10.23
C GLU A 58 -3.56 -14.69 9.40
N ASP A 59 -4.75 -14.83 10.00
CA ASP A 59 -5.95 -15.25 9.29
C ASP A 59 -6.45 -14.14 8.34
N GLU A 60 -6.43 -12.89 8.79
CA GLU A 60 -6.77 -11.71 7.98
C GLU A 60 -5.79 -11.51 6.82
N ILE A 61 -4.49 -11.76 7.05
CA ILE A 61 -3.47 -11.72 6.00
C ILE A 61 -3.66 -12.89 5.03
N ASP A 62 -3.88 -14.11 5.50
CA ASP A 62 -4.15 -15.26 4.62
C ASP A 62 -5.39 -15.03 3.75
N GLU A 63 -6.47 -14.47 4.31
CA GLU A 63 -7.67 -14.11 3.52
C GLU A 63 -7.36 -13.06 2.45
N LEU A 64 -6.56 -12.04 2.79
CA LEU A 64 -6.19 -10.96 1.86
C LEU A 64 -5.39 -11.48 0.66
N PHE A 65 -4.50 -12.44 0.88
CA PHE A 65 -3.64 -13.02 -0.14
C PHE A 65 -4.20 -14.34 -0.72
N GLU A 66 -5.51 -14.56 -0.59
CA GLU A 66 -6.23 -15.73 -1.14
C GLU A 66 -5.62 -17.10 -0.73
N GLY A 67 -5.01 -17.16 0.46
CA GLY A 67 -4.36 -18.35 1.01
C GLY A 67 -2.91 -18.56 0.55
N GLU A 68 -2.34 -17.64 -0.22
CA GLU A 68 -0.93 -17.66 -0.66
C GLU A 68 -0.12 -16.51 -0.03
N ALA A 69 -0.42 -16.16 1.22
CA ALA A 69 0.23 -15.04 1.89
C ALA A 69 1.76 -15.24 2.02
N PRO A 70 2.55 -14.19 1.70
CA PRO A 70 3.91 -14.08 2.17
C PRO A 70 3.96 -14.06 3.71
N PRO A 71 5.14 -14.30 4.32
CA PRO A 71 5.28 -14.20 5.76
C PRO A 71 4.84 -12.82 6.28
N VAL A 72 3.98 -12.78 7.30
CA VAL A 72 3.45 -11.52 7.91
C VAL A 72 4.57 -10.53 8.27
N VAL A 73 5.71 -11.04 8.73
CA VAL A 73 6.87 -10.19 9.07
C VAL A 73 7.41 -9.44 7.84
N GLU A 74 7.41 -10.06 6.66
CA GLU A 74 7.86 -9.43 5.41
C GLU A 74 6.84 -8.42 4.91
N ILE A 75 5.54 -8.75 4.98
CA ILE A 75 4.44 -7.81 4.67
C ILE A 75 4.56 -6.57 5.55
N HIS A 76 4.68 -6.76 6.88
CA HIS A 76 4.85 -5.65 7.83
C HIS A 76 6.11 -4.83 7.56
N HIS A 77 7.18 -5.45 7.07
CA HIS A 77 8.40 -4.72 6.70
C HIS A 77 8.15 -3.82 5.48
N THR A 78 7.50 -4.34 4.44
CA THR A 78 7.13 -3.56 3.24
C THR A 78 6.17 -2.43 3.58
N LEU A 79 5.13 -2.69 4.39
CA LEU A 79 4.18 -1.66 4.84
C LEU A 79 4.87 -0.52 5.59
N LYS A 80 5.85 -0.82 6.45
CA LYS A 80 6.64 0.21 7.15
C LYS A 80 7.47 1.05 6.18
N ARG A 81 8.07 0.44 5.16
CA ARG A 81 8.81 1.17 4.12
C ARG A 81 7.89 2.10 3.32
N ILE A 82 6.69 1.65 2.98
CA ILE A 82 5.67 2.50 2.33
C ILE A 82 5.29 3.68 3.23
N LEU A 83 5.11 3.46 4.55
CA LEU A 83 4.83 4.55 5.49
C LEU A 83 5.98 5.56 5.57
N GLU A 84 7.23 5.10 5.66
CA GLU A 84 8.41 5.96 5.63
C GLU A 84 8.49 6.76 4.32
N ASN A 85 8.19 6.14 3.19
CA ASN A 85 8.14 6.82 1.89
C ASN A 85 7.06 7.91 1.87
N ILE A 86 5.86 7.63 2.40
CA ILE A 86 4.76 8.60 2.50
C ILE A 86 5.16 9.79 3.38
N GLU A 87 5.78 9.55 4.54
CA GLU A 87 6.28 10.62 5.41
C GLU A 87 7.27 11.54 4.66
N ASN A 88 8.15 10.96 3.83
CA ASN A 88 9.10 11.71 3.00
C ASN A 88 8.43 12.49 1.84
N LEU A 89 7.24 12.09 1.37
CA LEU A 89 6.48 12.88 0.38
C LEU A 89 5.89 14.15 0.98
N GLN A 90 5.69 14.17 2.31
CA GLN A 90 5.01 15.24 3.04
C GLN A 90 5.97 16.22 3.73
N SER A 91 7.27 15.89 3.78
CA SER A 91 8.35 16.72 4.35
C SER A 91 8.86 17.78 3.38
#